data_AF-A3UKB0-F1
#
_entry.id   AF-A3UKB0-F1
#
_cell.length_a   1.000
_cell.length_b   1.000
_cell.length_c   1.000
_cell.angle_alpha   90.00
_cell.angle_beta   90.00
_cell.angle_gamma   90.00
#
_symmetry.space_group_name_H-M   'P 1'
#
loop_
_entity.id
_entity.type
_entity.pdbx_description
1 polymer ?
#
loop_
_entity_poly.entity_id
_entity_poly.type
_entity_poly.pdbx_seq_one_letter_code
_entity_poly.pdbx_strand_id
1 'polypeptide(L)'
;MSLDVEAIVQKMMSSASTAFGEKWSQVEDFAESEFKALATSMVEISRNVARHELGQGGYDLPTGKALFRMHRLTLEQAFVAVTAMVLVAVQSALDAILGVLAEAFSELVDLIL
;
A
#
# COMPACT_ATOMS: atom_id res chain seq x y z
N MET A 1 25.61 27.54 20.58
CA MET A 1 24.15 27.24 20.57
C MET A 1 23.97 25.80 21.01
N SER A 2 23.05 25.52 21.92
CA SER A 2 22.72 24.12 22.24
C SER A 2 21.94 23.53 21.06
N LEU A 3 22.11 22.24 20.82
CA LEU A 3 21.13 21.47 20.06
C LEU A 3 19.75 21.78 20.65
N ASP A 4 18.88 22.37 19.84
CA ASP A 4 17.49 22.55 20.21
C ASP A 4 16.80 21.22 19.97
N VAL A 5 16.69 20.42 21.03
CA VAL A 5 16.05 19.11 21.01
C VAL A 5 14.63 19.22 20.47
N GLU A 6 13.91 20.30 20.80
CA GLU A 6 12.54 20.49 20.36
C GLU A 6 12.47 20.78 18.86
N ALA A 7 13.39 21.59 18.33
CA ALA A 7 13.52 21.80 16.89
C ALA A 7 13.83 20.50 16.12
N ILE A 8 14.71 19.64 16.67
CA ILE A 8 15.04 18.36 16.05
C ILE A 8 13.85 17.41 16.07
N VAL A 9 13.14 17.31 17.20
CA VAL A 9 11.93 16.48 17.31
C VAL A 9 10.87 16.95 16.32
N GLN A 10 10.63 18.26 16.19
CA GLN A 10 9.70 18.81 15.19
C GLN A 10 10.12 18.46 13.76
N LYS A 11 11.42 18.55 13.43
CA LYS A 11 11.94 18.18 12.12
C LYS A 11 11.77 16.68 11.85
N MET A 12 12.03 15.82 12.83
CA MET A 12 11.78 14.37 12.73
C MET A 12 10.31 14.06 12.49
N MET A 13 9.40 14.66 13.25
CA MET A 13 7.96 14.47 13.11
C MET A 13 7.47 14.92 11.73
N SER A 14 7.92 16.08 11.26
CA SER A 14 7.56 16.59 9.93
C SER A 14 8.08 15.68 8.82
N SER A 15 9.35 15.26 8.87
CA SER A 15 9.94 14.38 7.86
C SER A 15 9.25 13.01 7.82
N ALA A 16 8.97 12.43 9.00
CA ALA A 16 8.24 11.18 9.10
C ALA A 16 6.82 11.30 8.54
N SER A 17 6.09 12.37 8.88
CA SER A 17 4.73 12.60 8.40
C SER A 17 4.67 12.72 6.88
N THR A 18 5.61 13.45 6.27
CA THR A 18 5.68 13.60 4.81
C THR A 18 5.98 12.27 4.13
N ALA A 19 7.01 11.56 4.60
CA ALA A 19 7.39 10.27 4.04
C ALA A 19 6.26 9.23 4.16
N PHE A 20 5.59 9.19 5.31
CA PHE A 20 4.47 8.28 5.53
C PHE A 20 3.26 8.65 4.68
N GLY A 21 2.91 9.94 4.59
CA GLY A 21 1.76 10.42 3.81
C GLY A 21 1.87 10.10 2.31
N GLU A 22 3.04 10.32 1.71
CA GLU A 22 3.27 10.00 0.29
C GLU A 22 3.11 8.50 0.01
N LYS A 23 3.72 7.65 0.85
CA LYS A 23 3.66 6.20 0.68
C LYS A 23 2.30 5.62 1.01
N TRP A 24 1.58 6.22 1.97
CA TRP A 24 0.23 5.83 2.31
C TRP A 24 -0.75 6.06 1.15
N SER A 25 -0.66 7.21 0.46
CA SER A 25 -1.47 7.46 -0.75
C SER A 25 -1.28 6.37 -1.80
N GLN A 26 -0.05 5.88 -1.99
CA GLN A 26 0.24 4.81 -2.95
C GLN A 26 -0.39 3.47 -2.52
N VAL A 27 -0.42 3.18 -1.21
CA VAL A 27 -1.12 2.01 -0.65
C VAL A 27 -2.62 2.09 -0.92
N GLU A 28 -3.22 3.26 -0.70
CA GLU A 28 -4.65 3.50 -0.93
C GLU A 28 -5.01 3.32 -2.42
N ASP A 29 -4.26 3.97 -3.31
CA ASP A 29 -4.48 3.87 -4.77
C ASP A 29 -4.39 2.41 -5.26
N PHE A 30 -3.39 1.67 -4.78
CA PHE A 30 -3.24 0.26 -5.13
C PHE A 30 -4.39 -0.59 -4.61
N ALA A 31 -4.75 -0.46 -3.33
CA ALA A 31 -5.83 -1.22 -2.73
C ALA A 31 -7.18 -0.93 -3.42
N GLU A 32 -7.47 0.33 -3.73
CA GLU A 32 -8.69 0.72 -4.44
C GLU A 32 -8.76 0.09 -5.83
N SER A 33 -7.66 0.09 -6.57
CA SER A 33 -7.57 -0.54 -7.89
C SER A 33 -7.85 -2.05 -7.82
N GLU A 34 -7.23 -2.76 -6.89
CA GLU A 34 -7.42 -4.20 -6.71
C GLU A 34 -8.87 -4.55 -6.32
N PHE A 35 -9.49 -3.75 -5.44
CA PHE A 35 -10.89 -3.95 -5.06
C PHE A 35 -11.86 -3.70 -6.22
N LYS A 36 -11.61 -2.68 -7.04
CA LYS A 36 -12.39 -2.40 -8.26
C LYS A 36 -12.29 -3.53 -9.27
N ALA A 37 -11.08 -4.05 -9.49
CA ALA A 37 -10.85 -5.18 -10.39
C ALA A 37 -11.62 -6.42 -9.92
N LEU A 38 -11.52 -6.75 -8.62
CA LEU A 38 -12.23 -7.87 -8.02
C LEU A 38 -13.76 -7.75 -8.17
N ALA A 39 -14.32 -6.59 -7.82
CA ALA A 39 -15.75 -6.35 -7.90
C ALA A 39 -16.26 -6.52 -9.33
N THR A 40 -15.52 -5.99 -10.30
CA THR A 40 -15.84 -6.13 -11.73
C THR A 40 -15.84 -7.59 -12.15
N SER A 41 -14.79 -8.33 -11.83
CA SER A 41 -14.69 -9.75 -12.18
C SER A 41 -15.78 -10.60 -11.52
N MET A 42 -16.13 -10.34 -10.26
CA MET A 42 -17.23 -11.05 -9.59
C MET A 42 -18.57 -10.85 -10.29
N VAL A 43 -18.89 -9.61 -10.68
CA VAL A 43 -20.11 -9.29 -11.44
C VAL A 43 -20.11 -10.00 -12.80
N GLU A 44 -18.97 -10.02 -13.50
CA GLU A 44 -18.83 -10.68 -14.79
C GLU A 44 -19.00 -12.20 -14.69
N ILE A 45 -18.43 -12.84 -13.67
CA ILE A 45 -18.58 -14.28 -13.44
C ILE A 45 -20.04 -14.61 -13.18
N SER A 46 -20.70 -13.88 -12.27
CA SER A 46 -22.12 -14.08 -11.98
C SER A 46 -22.99 -13.90 -13.22
N ARG A 47 -22.70 -12.90 -14.05
CA ARG A 47 -23.41 -12.67 -15.33
C ARG A 47 -23.20 -13.83 -16.31
N ASN A 48 -21.98 -14.35 -16.43
CA ASN A 48 -21.68 -15.45 -17.35
C ASN A 48 -22.32 -16.77 -16.89
N VAL A 49 -22.40 -17.03 -15.58
CA VAL A 49 -23.13 -18.17 -15.05
C VAL A 49 -24.63 -18.03 -15.34
N ALA A 50 -25.21 -16.86 -15.08
CA ALA A 50 -26.63 -16.61 -15.38
C ALA A 50 -26.96 -16.79 -16.88
N ARG A 51 -26.08 -16.33 -17.77
CA ARG A 51 -26.26 -16.55 -19.22
C ARG A 51 -26.23 -18.02 -19.60
N HIS A 52 -25.38 -18.82 -18.95
CA HIS A 52 -25.30 -20.25 -19.21
C HIS A 52 -26.59 -20.96 -18.81
N GLU A 53 -27.15 -20.64 -17.65
CA GLU A 53 -28.43 -21.17 -17.17
C GLU A 53 -29.61 -20.80 -18.10
N LEU A 54 -29.51 -19.67 -18.80
CA LEU A 54 -30.49 -19.23 -19.81
C LEU A 54 -30.25 -19.82 -21.21
N GLY A 55 -29.24 -20.68 -21.39
CA GLY A 55 -28.88 -21.23 -22.70
C GLY A 55 -28.25 -20.22 -23.68
N GLN A 56 -27.76 -19.09 -23.19
CA GLN A 56 -27.21 -17.97 -23.98
C GLN A 56 -25.67 -18.01 -24.09
N GLY A 57 -25.07 -19.18 -23.86
CA GLY A 57 -23.62 -19.37 -23.70
C GLY A 57 -23.12 -18.86 -22.33
N GLY A 58 -21.80 -18.94 -22.09
CA GLY A 58 -21.19 -18.54 -20.81
C GLY A 58 -20.61 -19.74 -20.04
N TYR A 59 -20.38 -19.55 -18.74
CA TYR A 59 -19.73 -20.54 -17.88
C TYR A 59 -20.75 -21.41 -17.16
N ASP A 60 -20.52 -22.72 -17.14
CA ASP A 60 -21.27 -23.59 -16.25
C ASP A 60 -20.97 -23.26 -14.77
N LEU A 61 -21.87 -23.69 -13.88
CA LEU A 61 -21.74 -23.42 -12.45
C LEU A 61 -20.40 -23.92 -11.84
N PRO A 62 -19.88 -25.12 -12.19
CA PRO A 62 -18.55 -25.54 -11.76
C PRO A 62 -17.43 -24.57 -12.15
N THR A 63 -17.41 -24.10 -13.40
CA THR A 63 -16.41 -23.12 -13.88
C THR A 63 -16.56 -21.81 -13.14
N GLY A 64 -17.78 -21.29 -12.98
CA GLY A 64 -18.03 -20.07 -12.22
C GLY A 64 -17.52 -20.15 -10.77
N LYS A 65 -17.74 -21.28 -10.09
CA LYS A 65 -17.20 -21.53 -8.73
C LYS A 65 -15.67 -21.56 -8.70
N ALA A 66 -15.04 -22.17 -9.70
CA ALA A 66 -13.59 -22.19 -9.80
C ALA A 66 -13.01 -20.77 -9.99
N LEU A 67 -13.63 -19.96 -10.86
CA LEU A 67 -13.23 -18.57 -11.08
C LEU A 67 -13.41 -17.73 -9.80
N PHE A 68 -14.53 -17.88 -9.09
CA PHE A 68 -14.71 -17.21 -7.79
C PHE A 68 -13.60 -17.55 -6.78
N ARG A 69 -13.17 -18.81 -6.73
CA ARG A 69 -12.05 -19.23 -5.87
C ARG A 69 -10.72 -18.62 -6.32
N MET A 70 -10.46 -18.54 -7.62
CA MET A 70 -9.26 -17.86 -8.13
C MET A 70 -9.23 -16.39 -7.73
N HIS A 71 -10.34 -15.67 -7.89
CA HIS A 71 -10.41 -14.26 -7.51
C HIS A 71 -10.28 -14.02 -6.01
N ARG A 72 -10.73 -14.95 -5.17
CA ARG A 72 -10.43 -14.91 -3.74
C ARG A 72 -8.92 -15.01 -3.47
N LEU A 73 -8.22 -15.94 -4.14
CA LEU A 73 -6.76 -16.07 -3.99
C LEU A 73 -6.04 -14.81 -4.46
N THR A 74 -6.51 -14.19 -5.56
CA THR A 74 -5.98 -12.90 -6.03
C THR A 74 -6.17 -11.79 -4.98
N LEU A 75 -7.31 -11.75 -4.31
CA LEU A 75 -7.53 -10.80 -3.20
C LEU A 75 -6.57 -11.05 -2.03
N GLU A 76 -6.35 -12.33 -1.67
CA GLU A 76 -5.39 -12.69 -0.63
C GLU A 76 -3.96 -12.23 -1.03
N GLN A 77 -3.58 -12.35 -2.30
CA GLN A 77 -2.33 -11.83 -2.83
C GLN A 77 -2.25 -10.29 -2.79
N ALA A 78 -3.34 -9.60 -3.13
CA ALA A 78 -3.43 -8.14 -3.04
C ALA A 78 -3.21 -7.66 -1.59
N PHE A 79 -3.75 -8.37 -0.58
CA PHE A 79 -3.50 -8.05 0.82
C PHE A 79 -2.04 -8.25 1.24
N VAL A 80 -1.38 -9.29 0.72
CA VAL A 80 0.07 -9.48 0.94
C VAL A 80 0.86 -8.30 0.34
N ALA A 81 0.51 -7.88 -0.88
CA ALA A 81 1.14 -6.72 -1.52
C ALA A 81 0.92 -5.42 -0.74
N VAL A 82 -0.32 -5.14 -0.31
CA VAL A 82 -0.66 -4.00 0.56
C VAL A 82 0.18 -4.03 1.83
N THR A 83 0.31 -5.19 2.48
CA THR A 83 1.13 -5.34 3.70
C THR A 83 2.59 -4.99 3.43
N ALA A 84 3.15 -5.48 2.32
CA ALA A 84 4.52 -5.15 1.94
C ALA A 84 4.70 -3.65 1.66
N MET A 85 3.75 -3.01 0.98
CA MET A 85 3.77 -1.57 0.73
C MET A 85 3.69 -0.75 2.03
N VAL A 86 2.89 -1.18 3.00
CA VAL A 86 2.85 -0.55 4.34
C VAL A 86 4.21 -0.66 5.04
N LEU A 87 4.88 -1.82 4.96
CA LEU A 87 6.23 -1.96 5.53
C LEU A 87 7.25 -1.04 4.83
N VAL A 88 7.14 -0.86 3.52
CA VAL A 88 7.97 0.10 2.77
C VAL A 88 7.68 1.55 3.19
N ALA A 89 6.41 1.89 3.46
CA ALA A 89 6.04 3.20 3.99
C ALA A 89 6.68 3.46 5.36
N VAL A 90 6.65 2.48 6.25
CA VAL A 90 7.31 2.53 7.56
C VAL A 90 8.82 2.70 7.41
N GLN A 91 9.45 1.92 6.54
CA GLN A 91 10.89 2.03 6.27
C GLN A 91 11.26 3.43 5.77
N SER A 92 10.48 3.98 4.84
CA SER A 92 10.70 5.34 4.29
C SER A 92 10.64 6.40 5.39
N ALA A 93 9.71 6.28 6.33
CA ALA A 93 9.60 7.20 7.46
C ALA A 93 10.80 7.06 8.43
N LEU A 94 11.26 5.83 8.70
CA LEU A 94 12.46 5.59 9.51
C LEU A 94 13.71 6.20 8.85
N ASP A 95 13.90 5.98 7.55
CA ASP A 95 15.04 6.51 6.81
C ASP A 95 15.02 8.05 6.82
N ALA A 96 13.85 8.68 6.70
CA ALA A 96 13.69 10.12 6.79
C ALA A 96 14.04 10.66 8.19
N ILE A 97 13.63 9.97 9.26
CA ILE A 97 14.00 10.30 10.64
C ILE A 97 15.51 10.21 10.83
N LEU A 98 16.13 9.11 10.38
CA LEU A 98 17.56 8.89 10.49
C LEU A 98 18.36 9.93 9.69
N GLY A 99 17.84 10.38 8.54
CA GLY A 99 18.40 11.48 7.76
C GLY A 99 18.43 12.80 8.54
N VAL A 100 17.34 13.17 9.21
CA VAL A 100 17.29 14.38 10.05
C VAL A 100 18.33 14.32 11.18
N LEU A 101 18.50 13.16 11.80
CA LEU A 101 19.51 12.97 12.84
C LEU A 101 20.92 13.09 12.25
N ALA A 102 21.19 12.44 11.12
CA ALA A 102 22.49 12.52 10.46
C ALA A 102 22.88 13.96 10.13
N GLU A 103 21.95 14.77 9.61
CA GLU A 103 22.17 16.21 9.33
C GLU A 103 22.49 16.99 10.61
N ALA A 104 21.70 16.81 11.67
CA ALA A 104 21.89 17.53 12.92
C ALA A 104 23.26 17.24 13.58
N PHE A 105 23.76 16.01 13.42
CA PHE A 105 25.06 15.62 13.96
C PHE A 105 26.23 15.90 13.00
N SER A 106 26.04 15.89 11.67
CA SER A 106 27.08 16.28 10.72
C SER A 106 27.42 17.76 10.83
N GLU A 107 26.41 18.62 10.98
CA GLU A 107 26.62 20.06 11.27
C GLU A 107 27.46 20.27 12.52
N LEU A 108 27.34 19.38 13.50
CA LEU A 108 28.09 19.46 14.76
C LEU A 108 29.57 19.06 14.58
N VAL A 109 29.86 18.10 13.71
CA VAL A 109 31.23 17.68 13.36
C VAL A 109 31.94 18.77 12.54
N ASP A 110 31.25 19.34 11.55
CA ASP A 110 31.80 20.42 10.71
C ASP A 110 32.03 21.73 11.49
N LEU A 111 31.34 21.94 12.61
CA LEU A 111 31.51 23.11 13.47
C LEU A 111 32.74 23.01 14.39
N ILE A 112 33.23 21.80 14.67
CA ILE A 112 34.32 21.54 15.63
C ILE A 112 35.68 21.38 14.90
N LEU A 113 35.66 21.08 13.60
CA LEU A 113 36.84 21.01 12.72
C LEU A 113 37.14 22.36 12.06
#